data_AF-A0A7S3RA27-F1
#
_entry.id   AF-A0A7S3RA27-F1
#
_cell.length_a   1.000
_cell.length_b   1.000
_cell.length_c   1.000
_cell.angle_alpha   90.00
_cell.angle_beta   90.00
_cell.angle_gamma   90.00
#
_symmetry.space_group_name_H-M   'P 1'
#
loop_
_entity.id
_entity.type
_entity.pdbx_description
1 polymer ?
#
loop_
_entity_poly.entity_id
_entity_poly.type
_entity_poly.pdbx_seq_one_letter_code
_entity_poly.pdbx_strand_id
1 'polypeptide(L)'
;MPVMRGEGFRLVLLYLCACLSYASLEDTAHGDVKKLAEAWEGYSCDRLKDVPESQRCQFVTEECRSDSRVPYTEWYYCSVAPYGVFATGGFMMLLACVLPLLFCLLGNTAELYFSPTMSLVSQTIPKMRPRFAGVTFVAMGNGAPDLSANISAIRSGQVALSAGAFTGAAMFVQCVVASEVIRISKGVTCKGAVLRDVGTYAVSITGVGLCLYSGVITHWFVVCAVLVYVVYASWVFAGDEWHAAGRPNLQPDRAAWEDLRAMLLQRGYKR
;
A
#
# COMPACT_ATOMS: atom_id res chain seq x y z
N MET A 1 -12.99 75.87 1.03
CA MET A 1 -12.64 74.54 1.60
C MET A 1 -13.53 73.51 0.92
N PRO A 2 -12.95 72.43 0.36
CA PRO A 2 -13.54 71.70 -0.76
C PRO A 2 -14.54 70.63 -0.33
N VAL A 3 -15.54 70.49 -1.20
CA VAL A 3 -16.59 69.48 -1.22
C VAL A 3 -15.98 68.13 -1.65
N MET A 4 -15.97 67.13 -0.76
CA MET A 4 -15.54 65.77 -1.07
C MET A 4 -16.66 65.02 -1.80
N ARG A 5 -16.42 64.73 -3.08
CA ARG A 5 -17.32 64.17 -4.07
C ARG A 5 -16.96 62.70 -4.35
N GLY A 6 -17.91 61.78 -4.21
CA GLY A 6 -18.14 60.72 -5.21
C GLY A 6 -17.31 59.42 -5.25
N GLU A 7 -16.39 59.13 -4.32
CA GLU A 7 -15.52 57.92 -4.45
C GLU A 7 -15.99 56.70 -3.61
N GLY A 8 -16.64 56.91 -2.47
CA GLY A 8 -17.07 55.81 -1.58
C GLY A 8 -18.20 54.94 -2.14
N PHE A 9 -19.09 55.52 -2.95
CA PHE A 9 -20.24 54.81 -3.52
C PHE A 9 -19.82 53.81 -4.61
N ARG A 10 -18.75 54.12 -5.37
CA ARG A 10 -18.20 53.23 -6.41
C ARG A 10 -17.54 51.99 -5.80
N LEU A 11 -16.85 52.14 -4.67
CA LEU A 11 -16.20 51.03 -3.98
C LEU A 11 -17.24 50.04 -3.39
N VAL A 12 -18.31 50.57 -2.79
CA VAL A 12 -19.42 49.75 -2.26
C VAL A 12 -20.18 49.04 -3.38
N LEU A 13 -20.42 49.72 -4.52
CA LEU A 13 -21.09 49.11 -5.67
C LEU A 13 -20.25 48.00 -6.32
N LEU A 14 -18.92 48.17 -6.41
CA LEU A 14 -18.00 47.14 -6.90
C LEU A 14 -17.95 45.93 -5.95
N TYR A 15 -17.95 46.15 -4.64
CA TYR A 15 -17.97 45.08 -3.64
C TYR A 15 -19.28 44.27 -3.67
N LEU A 16 -20.42 44.96 -3.82
CA LEU A 16 -21.73 44.32 -3.96
C LEU A 16 -21.86 43.56 -5.29
N CYS A 17 -21.36 44.11 -6.41
CA CYS A 17 -21.28 43.38 -7.68
C CYS A 17 -20.40 42.13 -7.58
N ALA A 18 -19.23 42.23 -6.93
CA ALA A 18 -18.35 41.10 -6.71
C ALA A 18 -19.01 40.01 -5.83
N CYS A 19 -19.72 40.40 -4.76
CA CYS A 19 -20.49 39.46 -3.93
C CYS A 19 -21.66 38.82 -4.67
N LEU A 20 -22.39 39.58 -5.50
CA LEU A 20 -23.49 39.05 -6.31
C LEU A 20 -23.00 38.12 -7.42
N SER A 21 -21.86 38.42 -8.05
CA SER A 21 -21.21 37.52 -9.01
C SER A 21 -20.69 36.26 -8.32
N TYR A 22 -20.13 36.36 -7.11
CA TYR A 22 -19.67 35.20 -6.34
C TYR A 22 -20.84 34.31 -5.92
N ALA A 23 -21.94 34.89 -5.41
CA ALA A 23 -23.16 34.16 -5.05
C ALA A 23 -23.82 33.49 -6.26
N SER A 24 -23.85 34.15 -7.44
CA SER A 24 -24.35 33.53 -8.69
C SER A 24 -23.46 32.41 -9.23
N LEU A 25 -22.14 32.45 -8.96
CA LEU A 25 -21.20 31.36 -9.26
C LEU A 25 -21.41 30.17 -8.30
N GLU A 26 -21.71 30.44 -7.03
CA GLU A 26 -22.05 29.41 -6.04
C GLU A 26 -23.39 28.74 -6.36
N ASP A 27 -24.43 29.50 -6.75
CA ASP A 27 -25.75 28.94 -7.10
C ASP A 27 -25.72 28.07 -8.37
N THR A 28 -24.93 28.46 -9.38
CA THR A 28 -24.74 27.63 -10.59
C THR A 28 -23.94 26.36 -10.27
N ALA A 29 -22.88 26.46 -9.47
CA ALA A 29 -22.12 25.29 -9.00
C ALA A 29 -22.98 24.35 -8.14
N HIS A 30 -23.82 24.87 -7.25
CA HIS A 30 -24.70 24.06 -6.41
C HIS A 30 -25.82 23.38 -7.21
N GLY A 31 -26.34 24.06 -8.25
CA GLY A 31 -27.34 23.52 -9.16
C GLY A 31 -26.82 22.38 -10.04
N ASP A 32 -25.59 22.48 -10.55
CA ASP A 32 -24.96 21.42 -11.34
C ASP A 32 -24.54 20.21 -10.48
N VAL A 33 -23.99 20.44 -9.28
CA VAL A 33 -23.65 19.36 -8.34
C VAL A 33 -24.88 18.55 -7.94
N LYS A 34 -26.02 19.23 -7.71
CA LYS A 34 -27.27 18.54 -7.33
C LYS A 34 -27.84 17.70 -8.47
N LYS A 35 -27.80 18.19 -9.71
CA LYS A 35 -28.21 17.42 -10.89
C LYS A 35 -27.31 16.21 -11.15
N LEU A 36 -26.00 16.35 -10.95
CA LEU A 36 -25.06 15.23 -11.07
C LEU A 36 -25.26 14.20 -9.95
N ALA A 37 -25.49 14.64 -8.72
CA ALA A 37 -25.79 13.75 -7.60
C ALA A 37 -27.08 12.94 -7.80
N GLU A 38 -28.12 13.55 -8.39
CA GLU A 38 -29.36 12.86 -8.79
C GLU A 38 -29.14 11.92 -10.00
N ALA A 39 -28.28 12.29 -10.95
CA ALA A 39 -27.98 11.48 -12.13
C ALA A 39 -27.22 10.18 -11.80
N TRP A 40 -26.39 10.21 -10.76
CA TRP A 40 -25.56 9.07 -10.34
C TRP A 40 -26.11 8.30 -9.13
N GLU A 41 -27.34 8.62 -8.70
CA GLU A 41 -27.99 8.00 -7.54
C GLU A 41 -28.16 6.49 -7.73
N GLY A 42 -27.47 5.69 -6.91
CA GLY A 42 -27.49 4.22 -6.97
C GLY A 42 -26.28 3.58 -7.67
N TYR A 43 -25.41 4.37 -8.31
CA TYR A 43 -24.14 3.88 -8.86
C TYR A 43 -23.00 4.02 -7.84
N SER A 44 -21.99 3.15 -7.97
CA SER A 44 -20.85 3.11 -7.05
C SER A 44 -19.57 2.78 -7.81
N CYS A 45 -18.44 3.34 -7.36
CA CYS A 45 -17.12 3.09 -7.91
C CYS A 45 -16.63 1.63 -7.78
N ASP A 46 -17.30 0.81 -6.97
CA ASP A 46 -17.01 -0.63 -6.87
C ASP A 46 -17.74 -1.44 -7.95
N ARG A 47 -18.83 -0.89 -8.52
CA ARG A 47 -19.71 -1.57 -9.48
C ARG A 47 -19.90 -0.78 -10.77
N LEU A 48 -18.79 -0.38 -11.41
CA LEU A 48 -18.82 0.32 -12.70
C LEU A 48 -19.53 -0.44 -13.83
N LYS A 49 -19.69 -1.76 -13.70
CA LYS A 49 -20.44 -2.57 -14.68
C LYS A 49 -21.91 -2.18 -14.74
N ASP A 50 -22.49 -1.73 -13.63
CA ASP A 50 -23.90 -1.34 -13.52
C ASP A 50 -24.16 -0.02 -14.27
N VAL A 51 -23.13 0.81 -14.44
CA VAL A 51 -23.19 2.06 -15.21
C VAL A 51 -23.22 1.73 -16.72
N PRO A 52 -24.11 2.35 -17.51
CA PRO A 52 -24.18 2.15 -18.95
C PRO A 52 -22.88 2.56 -19.65
N GLU A 53 -22.47 1.78 -20.67
CA GLU A 53 -21.13 1.87 -21.26
C GLU A 53 -20.77 3.26 -21.78
N SER A 54 -21.76 3.99 -22.32
CA SER A 54 -21.61 5.34 -22.86
C SER A 54 -21.34 6.41 -21.80
N GLN A 55 -21.73 6.18 -20.54
CA GLN A 55 -21.62 7.15 -19.45
C GLN A 55 -20.48 6.83 -18.47
N ARG A 56 -19.84 5.66 -18.61
CA ARG A 56 -18.77 5.21 -17.70
C ARG A 56 -17.60 6.17 -17.58
N CYS A 57 -17.14 6.77 -18.69
CA CYS A 57 -16.03 7.73 -18.64
C CYS A 57 -16.41 8.97 -17.82
N GLN A 58 -17.59 9.54 -18.05
CA GLN A 58 -18.05 10.72 -17.33
C GLN A 58 -18.20 10.45 -15.83
N PHE A 59 -18.85 9.33 -15.48
CA PHE A 59 -19.01 8.91 -14.08
C PHE A 59 -17.66 8.72 -13.36
N VAL A 60 -16.66 8.11 -14.04
CA VAL A 60 -15.35 7.86 -13.42
C VAL A 60 -14.57 9.15 -13.17
N THR A 61 -14.63 10.11 -14.10
CA THR A 61 -13.94 11.40 -13.96
C THR A 61 -14.57 12.27 -12.88
N GLU A 62 -15.89 12.21 -12.72
CA GLU A 62 -16.63 13.05 -11.76
C GLU A 62 -16.68 12.44 -10.34
N GLU A 63 -16.98 11.14 -10.21
CA GLU A 63 -17.27 10.51 -8.90
C GLU A 63 -16.14 9.59 -8.42
N CYS A 64 -15.38 8.96 -9.33
CA CYS A 64 -14.39 7.93 -8.98
C CYS A 64 -12.94 8.39 -9.08
N ARG A 65 -12.70 9.70 -8.96
CA ARG A 65 -11.36 10.27 -9.06
C ARG A 65 -10.52 9.91 -7.84
N SER A 66 -9.59 8.97 -8.00
CA SER A 66 -8.60 8.63 -6.98
C SER A 66 -7.42 9.60 -7.00
N ASP A 67 -6.86 9.96 -5.83
CA ASP A 67 -5.61 10.74 -5.66
C ASP A 67 -4.34 10.01 -6.17
N SER A 68 -4.51 8.90 -6.88
CA SER A 68 -3.43 8.10 -7.45
C SER A 68 -2.65 8.89 -8.50
N ARG A 69 -1.31 8.80 -8.45
CA ARG A 69 -0.41 9.46 -9.41
C ARG A 69 -0.65 9.01 -10.86
N VAL A 70 -1.21 7.82 -11.04
CA VAL A 70 -1.63 7.27 -12.33
C VAL A 70 -3.10 6.83 -12.20
N PRO A 71 -4.08 7.60 -12.72
CA PRO A 71 -5.50 7.25 -12.63
C PRO A 71 -5.84 6.15 -13.66
N TYR A 72 -5.59 4.89 -13.28
CA TYR A 72 -5.76 3.74 -14.15
C TYR A 72 -7.22 3.48 -14.55
N THR A 73 -8.18 3.79 -13.67
CA THR A 73 -9.62 3.67 -13.94
C THR A 73 -10.05 4.63 -15.04
N GLU A 74 -9.73 5.91 -14.90
CA GLU A 74 -10.02 6.94 -15.90
C GLU A 74 -9.36 6.61 -17.24
N TRP A 75 -8.07 6.24 -17.21
CA TRP A 75 -7.35 5.88 -18.43
C TRP A 75 -7.96 4.69 -19.16
N TYR A 76 -8.38 3.66 -18.44
CA TYR A 76 -9.03 2.49 -19.04
C TYR A 76 -10.41 2.82 -19.61
N TYR A 77 -11.30 3.43 -18.83
CA TYR A 77 -12.68 3.67 -19.25
C TYR A 77 -12.83 4.81 -20.27
N CYS A 78 -11.91 5.79 -20.28
CA CYS A 78 -11.96 6.90 -21.22
C CYS A 78 -11.09 6.70 -22.47
N SER A 79 -9.96 5.98 -22.38
CA SER A 79 -9.01 5.85 -23.49
C SER A 79 -8.87 4.44 -24.07
N VAL A 80 -9.44 3.40 -23.46
CA VAL A 80 -9.33 2.02 -23.96
C VAL A 80 -10.70 1.44 -24.31
N ALA A 81 -11.62 1.45 -23.34
CA ALA A 81 -12.95 0.86 -23.49
C ALA A 81 -13.77 1.38 -24.71
N PRO A 82 -13.74 2.69 -25.06
CA PRO A 82 -14.53 3.22 -26.18
C PRO A 82 -14.08 2.71 -27.56
N TYR A 83 -12.83 2.26 -27.69
CA TYR A 83 -12.27 1.77 -28.95
C TYR A 83 -12.61 0.29 -29.24
N GLY A 84 -13.45 -0.32 -28.39
CA GLY A 84 -14.03 -1.64 -28.59
C GLY A 84 -13.17 -2.80 -28.08
N VAL A 85 -13.60 -4.01 -28.44
CA VAL A 85 -13.07 -5.27 -27.89
C VAL A 85 -11.60 -5.49 -28.26
N PHE A 86 -11.15 -5.02 -29.43
CA PHE A 86 -9.76 -5.19 -29.86
C PHE A 86 -8.79 -4.36 -29.00
N ALA A 87 -9.11 -3.08 -28.74
CA ALA A 87 -8.30 -2.23 -27.86
C ALA A 87 -8.30 -2.76 -26.42
N THR A 88 -9.46 -3.19 -25.93
CA THR A 88 -9.61 -3.80 -24.60
C THR A 88 -8.79 -5.08 -24.47
N GLY A 89 -8.84 -5.96 -25.48
CA GLY A 89 -8.04 -7.19 -25.53
C GLY A 89 -6.54 -6.91 -25.58
N GLY A 90 -6.10 -5.94 -26.37
CA GLY A 90 -4.71 -5.49 -26.43
C GLY A 90 -4.20 -4.96 -25.09
N PHE A 91 -5.02 -4.16 -24.39
CA PHE A 91 -4.71 -3.65 -23.06
C PHE A 91 -4.61 -4.76 -22.00
N MET A 92 -5.55 -5.70 -22.01
CA MET A 92 -5.52 -6.86 -21.10
C MET A 92 -4.29 -7.74 -21.35
N MET A 93 -3.94 -7.96 -22.61
CA MET A 93 -2.73 -8.71 -22.99
C MET A 93 -1.47 -7.96 -22.55
N LEU A 94 -1.42 -6.64 -22.73
CA LEU A 94 -0.32 -5.80 -22.26
C LEU A 94 -0.14 -5.95 -20.75
N LEU A 95 -1.22 -5.82 -19.97
CA LEU A 95 -1.18 -6.01 -18.51
C LEU A 95 -0.72 -7.43 -18.14
N ALA A 96 -1.23 -8.45 -18.83
CA ALA A 96 -0.83 -9.83 -18.62
C ALA A 96 0.66 -10.09 -18.91
N CYS A 97 1.29 -9.33 -19.81
CA CYS A 97 2.72 -9.40 -20.09
C CYS A 97 3.56 -8.53 -19.14
N VAL A 98 3.08 -7.33 -18.80
CA VAL A 98 3.80 -6.34 -17.98
C VAL A 98 3.82 -6.75 -16.51
N LEU A 99 2.74 -7.31 -15.98
CA LEU A 99 2.66 -7.67 -14.56
C LEU A 99 3.71 -8.74 -14.17
N PRO A 100 3.88 -9.85 -14.91
CA PRO A 100 4.96 -10.81 -14.64
C PRO A 100 6.34 -10.19 -14.82
N LEU A 101 6.51 -9.32 -15.83
CA LEU A 101 7.79 -8.65 -16.06
C LEU A 101 8.18 -7.74 -14.88
N LEU A 102 7.25 -6.95 -14.37
CA LEU A 102 7.44 -6.12 -13.16
C LEU A 102 7.79 -7.00 -11.96
N PHE A 103 7.08 -8.11 -11.76
CA PHE A 103 7.34 -9.04 -10.67
C PHE A 103 8.74 -9.67 -10.77
N CYS A 104 9.14 -10.12 -11.96
CA CYS A 104 10.48 -10.63 -12.22
C CYS A 104 11.55 -9.56 -11.99
N LEU A 105 11.30 -8.31 -12.39
CA LEU A 105 12.23 -7.20 -12.20
C LEU A 105 12.39 -6.84 -10.71
N LEU A 106 11.28 -6.82 -9.96
CA LEU A 106 11.28 -6.69 -8.49
C LEU A 106 12.04 -7.84 -7.83
N GLY A 107 11.81 -9.08 -8.25
CA GLY A 107 12.52 -10.25 -7.72
C GLY A 107 14.02 -10.19 -7.97
N ASN A 108 14.43 -9.89 -9.22
CA ASN A 108 15.84 -9.80 -9.59
C ASN A 108 16.55 -8.62 -8.90
N THR A 109 15.88 -7.47 -8.77
CA THR A 109 16.43 -6.34 -8.02
C THR A 109 16.57 -6.64 -6.53
N ALA A 110 15.61 -7.38 -5.94
CA ALA A 110 15.70 -7.84 -4.57
C ALA A 110 16.88 -8.81 -4.35
N GLU A 111 17.10 -9.77 -5.27
CA GLU A 111 18.22 -10.70 -5.17
C GLU A 111 19.58 -9.99 -5.32
N LEU A 112 19.71 -9.10 -6.32
CA LEU A 112 20.99 -8.51 -6.70
C LEU A 112 21.41 -7.33 -5.83
N TYR A 113 20.47 -6.54 -5.30
CA TYR A 113 20.79 -5.33 -4.55
C TYR A 113 20.34 -5.42 -3.11
N PHE A 114 19.11 -5.89 -2.87
CA PHE A 114 18.52 -5.80 -1.54
C PHE A 114 19.11 -6.83 -0.56
N SER A 115 19.21 -8.10 -0.98
CA SER A 115 19.82 -9.18 -0.18
C SER A 115 21.28 -8.90 0.25
N PRO A 116 22.21 -8.50 -0.65
CA PRO A 116 23.58 -8.18 -0.24
C PRO A 116 23.66 -6.90 0.60
N THR A 117 22.83 -5.88 0.32
CA THR A 117 22.79 -4.65 1.14
C THR A 117 22.37 -4.97 2.58
N MET A 118 21.36 -5.82 2.78
CA MET A 118 20.95 -6.23 4.13
C MET A 118 22.03 -7.05 4.85
N SER A 119 22.75 -7.89 4.11
CA SER A 119 23.89 -8.63 4.65
C SER A 119 25.00 -7.68 5.10
N LEU A 120 25.30 -6.63 4.32
CA LEU A 120 26.29 -5.61 4.68
C LEU A 120 25.86 -4.81 5.91
N VAL A 121 24.62 -4.32 5.95
CA VAL A 121 24.08 -3.55 7.09
C VAL A 121 24.14 -4.35 8.39
N SER A 122 23.87 -5.67 8.33
CA SER A 122 23.98 -6.54 9.49
C SER A 122 25.41 -6.76 10.00
N GLN A 123 26.41 -6.46 9.17
CA GLN A 123 27.83 -6.59 9.54
C GLN A 123 28.44 -5.26 9.99
N THR A 124 27.96 -4.13 9.47
CA THR A 124 28.51 -2.80 9.78
C THR A 124 27.97 -2.21 11.07
N ILE A 125 26.73 -2.51 11.46
CA ILE A 125 26.16 -2.02 12.71
C ILE A 125 26.52 -3.00 13.84
N PRO A 126 27.38 -2.61 14.80
CA PRO A 126 27.76 -3.49 15.89
C PRO A 126 26.50 -3.82 16.71
N LYS A 127 26.09 -5.10 16.70
CA LYS A 127 24.89 -5.69 17.34
C LYS A 127 23.61 -5.79 16.48
N MET A 128 23.55 -5.28 15.24
CA MET A 128 22.35 -5.45 14.40
C MET A 128 22.40 -6.74 13.60
N ARG A 129 21.53 -7.71 13.93
CA ARG A 129 21.59 -9.06 13.33
C ARG A 129 20.88 -9.12 11.97
N PRO A 130 21.28 -10.05 11.07
CA PRO A 130 20.62 -10.26 9.78
C PRO A 130 19.10 -10.47 9.90
N ARG A 131 18.65 -11.17 10.97
CA ARG A 131 17.22 -11.36 11.26
C ARG A 131 16.49 -10.06 11.58
N PHE A 132 17.11 -9.14 12.32
CA PHE A 132 16.49 -7.88 12.69
C PHE A 132 16.41 -6.91 11.49
N ALA A 133 17.47 -6.86 10.68
CA ALA A 133 17.46 -6.14 9.40
C ALA A 133 16.37 -6.70 8.47
N GLY A 134 16.21 -8.02 8.42
CA GLY A 134 15.14 -8.68 7.67
C GLY A 134 13.73 -8.33 8.16
N VAL A 135 13.48 -8.51 9.46
CA VAL A 135 12.15 -8.28 10.07
C VAL A 135 11.74 -6.81 10.04
N THR A 136 12.69 -5.88 9.93
CA THR A 136 12.39 -4.44 10.00
C THR A 136 12.51 -3.74 8.65
N PHE A 137 13.65 -3.83 7.97
CA PHE A 137 13.85 -3.09 6.72
C PHE A 137 13.15 -3.72 5.52
N VAL A 138 13.09 -5.05 5.44
CA VAL A 138 12.28 -5.74 4.40
C VAL A 138 10.80 -5.47 4.64
N ALA A 139 10.36 -5.60 5.89
CA ALA A 139 8.98 -5.35 6.26
C ALA A 139 8.57 -3.89 6.02
N MET A 140 9.44 -2.93 6.31
CA MET A 140 9.19 -1.51 6.06
C MET A 140 9.22 -1.18 4.56
N GLY A 141 10.16 -1.76 3.80
CA GLY A 141 10.27 -1.55 2.36
C GLY A 141 9.04 -2.03 1.59
N ASN A 142 8.46 -3.16 1.98
CA ASN A 142 7.22 -3.67 1.39
C ASN A 142 5.97 -3.02 2.02
N GLY A 143 5.97 -2.81 3.34
CA GLY A 143 4.80 -2.35 4.08
C GLY A 143 4.45 -0.88 3.89
N ALA A 144 5.42 -0.01 3.60
CA ALA A 144 5.17 1.41 3.38
C ALA A 144 4.30 1.70 2.13
N PRO A 145 4.63 1.18 0.93
CA PRO A 145 3.76 1.36 -0.23
C PRO A 145 2.39 0.71 -0.03
N ASP A 146 2.32 -0.50 0.55
CA ASP A 146 1.06 -1.19 0.84
C ASP A 146 0.15 -0.40 1.81
N LEU A 147 0.74 0.19 2.86
CA LEU A 147 0.01 1.05 3.80
C LEU A 147 -0.52 2.31 3.10
N SER A 148 0.30 2.96 2.28
CA SER A 148 -0.12 4.16 1.54
C SER A 148 -1.24 3.88 0.53
N ALA A 149 -1.18 2.74 -0.18
CA ALA A 149 -2.25 2.29 -1.07
C ALA A 149 -3.56 2.03 -0.30
N ASN A 150 -3.48 1.35 0.84
CA ASN A 150 -4.65 1.07 1.67
C ASN A 150 -5.25 2.34 2.28
N ILE A 151 -4.43 3.29 2.76
CA ILE A 151 -4.93 4.59 3.25
C ILE A 151 -5.66 5.33 2.13
N SER A 152 -5.13 5.32 0.90
CA SER A 152 -5.80 5.92 -0.25
C SER A 152 -7.15 5.26 -0.53
N ALA A 153 -7.21 3.93 -0.53
CA ALA A 153 -8.46 3.19 -0.77
C ALA A 153 -9.51 3.44 0.33
N ILE A 154 -9.09 3.49 1.60
CA ILE A 154 -9.96 3.79 2.74
C ILE A 154 -10.52 5.22 2.65
N ARG A 155 -9.70 6.20 2.23
CA ARG A 155 -10.15 7.58 2.00
C ARG A 155 -11.20 7.68 0.90
N SER A 156 -11.11 6.84 -0.12
CA SER A 156 -12.11 6.72 -1.19
C SER A 156 -13.34 5.88 -0.80
N GLY A 157 -13.53 5.55 0.49
CA GLY A 157 -14.68 4.79 0.97
C GLY A 157 -14.60 3.27 0.75
N GLN A 158 -13.52 2.76 0.17
CA GLN A 158 -13.36 1.34 -0.20
C GLN A 158 -12.74 0.50 0.93
N VAL A 159 -13.29 0.62 2.13
CA VAL A 159 -12.72 0.02 3.36
C VAL A 159 -12.74 -1.51 3.30
N ALA A 160 -13.85 -2.11 2.86
CA ALA A 160 -13.99 -3.56 2.79
C ALA A 160 -13.06 -4.18 1.72
N LEU A 161 -12.94 -3.53 0.57
CA LEU A 161 -12.03 -3.95 -0.51
C LEU A 161 -10.57 -3.88 -0.05
N SER A 162 -10.18 -2.77 0.59
CA SER A 162 -8.84 -2.58 1.16
C SER A 162 -8.54 -3.62 2.25
N ALA A 163 -9.47 -3.87 3.17
CA ALA A 163 -9.31 -4.88 4.22
C ALA A 163 -9.15 -6.29 3.63
N GLY A 164 -9.92 -6.64 2.60
CA GLY A 164 -9.81 -7.91 1.89
C GLY A 164 -8.48 -8.06 1.13
N ALA A 165 -8.03 -7.01 0.45
CA ALA A 165 -6.74 -7.01 -0.23
C ALA A 165 -5.56 -7.19 0.74
N PHE A 166 -5.56 -6.45 1.85
CA PHE A 166 -4.51 -6.51 2.86
C PHE A 166 -4.46 -7.88 3.58
N THR A 167 -5.62 -8.38 4.03
CA THR A 167 -5.70 -9.70 4.69
C THR A 167 -5.40 -10.85 3.73
N GLY A 168 -5.87 -10.78 2.49
CA GLY A 168 -5.58 -11.76 1.44
C GLY A 168 -4.10 -11.85 1.10
N ALA A 169 -3.42 -10.70 0.97
CA ALA A 169 -1.97 -10.65 0.74
C ALA A 169 -1.19 -11.29 1.91
N ALA A 170 -1.56 -10.97 3.16
CA ALA A 170 -0.94 -11.56 4.34
C ALA A 170 -1.13 -13.09 4.39
N MET A 171 -2.34 -13.59 4.07
CA MET A 171 -2.62 -15.02 4.01
C MET A 171 -1.82 -15.72 2.89
N PHE A 172 -1.69 -15.10 1.72
CA PHE A 172 -0.88 -15.66 0.63
C PHE A 172 0.58 -15.84 1.04
N VAL A 173 1.20 -14.82 1.63
CA VAL A 173 2.60 -14.88 2.09
C VAL A 173 2.76 -15.95 3.17
N GLN A 174 1.84 -16.01 4.13
CA GLN A 174 1.96 -16.95 5.25
C GLN A 174 1.68 -18.41 4.86
N CYS A 175 0.73 -18.66 3.98
CA CYS A 175 0.34 -20.02 3.59
C CYS A 175 1.16 -20.58 2.44
N VAL A 176 1.45 -19.76 1.42
CA VAL A 176 2.12 -20.21 0.20
C VAL A 176 3.63 -19.99 0.31
N VAL A 177 4.05 -18.75 0.52
CA VAL A 177 5.48 -18.40 0.50
C VAL A 177 6.22 -19.07 1.66
N ALA A 178 5.70 -18.96 2.89
CA ALA A 178 6.35 -19.59 4.05
C ALA A 178 6.41 -21.13 3.93
N SER A 179 5.36 -21.76 3.39
CA SER A 179 5.33 -23.22 3.15
C SER A 179 6.43 -23.63 2.17
N GLU A 180 6.57 -22.91 1.05
CA GLU A 180 7.59 -23.22 0.06
C GLU A 180 9.01 -23.00 0.61
N VAL A 181 9.23 -21.95 1.40
CA VAL A 181 10.51 -21.73 2.10
C VAL A 181 10.84 -22.88 3.06
N ILE A 182 9.86 -23.39 3.80
CA ILE A 182 10.05 -24.55 4.70
C ILE A 182 10.40 -25.81 3.91
N ARG A 183 9.77 -26.02 2.74
CA ARG A 183 10.08 -27.15 1.85
C ARG A 183 11.50 -27.06 1.30
N ILE A 184 11.90 -25.91 0.78
CA ILE A 184 13.25 -25.68 0.22
C ILE A 184 14.33 -25.80 1.31
N SER A 185 14.05 -25.32 2.53
CA SER A 185 14.98 -25.39 3.66
C SER A 185 15.10 -26.76 4.32
N LYS A 186 14.44 -27.81 3.79
CA LYS A 186 14.44 -29.18 4.33
C LYS A 186 13.95 -29.26 5.78
N GLY A 187 12.98 -28.42 6.14
CA GLY A 187 12.29 -28.45 7.41
C GLY A 187 12.65 -27.33 8.40
N VAL A 188 11.92 -27.28 9.51
CA VAL A 188 11.98 -26.17 10.48
C VAL A 188 13.05 -26.44 11.56
N THR A 189 14.12 -25.65 11.56
CA THR A 189 15.21 -25.75 12.54
C THR A 189 14.82 -25.23 13.93
N CYS A 190 13.91 -24.26 14.02
CA CYS A 190 13.46 -23.64 15.27
C CYS A 190 11.94 -23.72 15.41
N LYS A 191 11.43 -24.90 15.81
CA LYS A 191 9.98 -25.15 15.95
C LYS A 191 9.29 -24.17 16.91
N GLY A 192 9.96 -23.78 17.99
CA GLY A 192 9.42 -22.81 18.96
C GLY A 192 9.25 -21.40 18.39
N ALA A 193 10.21 -20.91 17.60
CA ALA A 193 10.10 -19.62 16.93
C ALA A 193 8.97 -19.63 15.89
N VAL A 194 8.87 -20.69 15.09
CA VAL A 194 7.78 -20.85 14.12
C VAL A 194 6.41 -20.95 14.80
N LEU A 195 6.29 -21.70 15.90
CA LEU A 195 5.03 -21.80 16.65
C LEU A 195 4.60 -20.45 17.25
N ARG A 196 5.55 -19.67 17.78
CA ARG A 196 5.30 -18.30 18.27
C ARG A 196 4.79 -17.39 17.15
N ASP A 197 5.46 -17.41 15.99
CA ASP A 197 5.14 -16.52 14.87
C ASP A 197 3.77 -16.87 14.26
N VAL A 198 3.51 -18.16 14.02
CA VAL A 198 2.22 -18.66 13.54
C VAL A 198 1.10 -18.43 14.56
N GLY A 199 1.36 -18.64 15.85
CA GLY A 199 0.38 -18.41 16.91
C GLY A 199 -0.02 -16.95 17.03
N THR A 200 0.95 -16.04 17.01
CA THR A 200 0.70 -14.59 17.05
C THR A 200 -0.06 -14.12 15.81
N TYR A 201 0.30 -14.66 14.64
CA TYR A 201 -0.42 -14.40 13.40
C TYR A 201 -1.89 -14.87 13.48
N ALA A 202 -2.13 -16.09 13.98
CA ALA A 202 -3.47 -16.63 14.16
C ALA A 202 -4.33 -15.75 15.09
N VAL A 203 -3.78 -15.30 16.23
CA VAL A 203 -4.47 -14.37 17.13
C VAL A 203 -4.82 -13.05 16.42
N SER A 204 -3.89 -12.51 15.63
CA SER A 204 -4.06 -11.24 14.93
C SER A 204 -5.15 -11.35 13.85
N ILE A 205 -5.11 -12.38 13.01
CA ILE A 205 -6.10 -12.56 11.93
C ILE A 205 -7.49 -12.89 12.49
N THR A 206 -7.57 -13.66 13.58
CA THR A 206 -8.85 -13.91 14.27
C THR A 206 -9.40 -12.61 14.88
N GLY A 207 -8.57 -11.79 15.50
CA GLY A 207 -8.97 -10.48 16.02
C GLY A 207 -9.53 -9.56 14.94
N VAL A 208 -8.83 -9.46 13.79
CA VAL A 208 -9.31 -8.70 12.62
C VAL A 208 -10.62 -9.29 12.09
N GLY A 209 -10.72 -10.60 11.96
CA GLY A 209 -11.94 -11.28 11.49
C GLY A 209 -13.15 -11.02 12.39
N LEU A 210 -12.98 -11.06 13.72
CA LEU A 210 -14.04 -10.74 14.69
C LEU A 210 -14.45 -9.28 14.62
N CYS A 211 -13.48 -8.37 14.45
CA CYS A 211 -13.75 -6.94 14.28
C CYS A 211 -14.57 -6.69 13.00
N LEU A 212 -14.17 -7.30 11.87
CA LEU A 212 -14.92 -7.22 10.62
C LEU A 212 -16.32 -7.84 10.73
N TYR A 213 -16.45 -8.96 11.43
CA TYR A 213 -17.76 -9.59 11.69
C TYR A 213 -18.70 -8.68 12.50
N SER A 214 -18.15 -7.93 13.46
CA SER A 214 -18.93 -6.98 14.25
C SER A 214 -19.35 -5.72 13.48
N GLY A 215 -18.76 -5.47 12.31
CA GLY A 215 -19.07 -4.31 11.45
C GLY A 215 -18.63 -2.96 12.02
N VAL A 216 -18.05 -2.91 13.22
CA VAL A 216 -17.66 -1.67 13.90
C VAL A 216 -16.21 -1.75 14.36
N ILE A 217 -15.36 -0.87 13.82
CA ILE A 217 -13.96 -0.75 14.24
C ILE A 217 -13.89 0.25 15.41
N THR A 218 -13.65 -0.26 16.62
CA THR A 218 -13.50 0.60 17.80
C THR A 218 -12.06 1.08 17.96
N HIS A 219 -11.85 2.26 18.57
CA HIS A 219 -10.50 2.73 18.91
C HIS A 219 -9.75 1.77 19.84
N TRP A 220 -10.48 1.07 20.71
CA TRP A 220 -9.95 0.02 21.56
C TRP A 220 -9.34 -1.14 20.76
N PHE A 221 -9.97 -1.55 19.66
CA PHE A 221 -9.41 -2.56 18.77
C PHE A 221 -8.06 -2.14 18.19
N VAL A 222 -7.93 -0.88 17.76
CA VAL A 222 -6.67 -0.33 17.22
C VAL A 222 -5.58 -0.35 18.28
N VAL A 223 -5.88 0.11 19.51
CA VAL A 223 -4.93 0.09 20.63
C VAL A 223 -4.51 -1.35 20.95
N CYS A 224 -5.45 -2.29 21.03
CA CYS A 224 -5.14 -3.70 21.26
C CYS A 224 -4.28 -4.31 20.14
N ALA A 225 -4.57 -4.00 18.87
CA ALA A 225 -3.80 -4.49 17.73
C ALA A 225 -2.34 -3.98 17.77
N VAL A 226 -2.15 -2.69 18.09
CA VAL A 226 -0.81 -2.11 18.28
C VAL A 226 -0.08 -2.76 19.47
N LEU A 227 -0.77 -2.99 20.58
CA LEU A 227 -0.19 -3.66 21.75
C LEU A 227 0.25 -5.10 21.43
N VAL A 228 -0.57 -5.87 20.70
CA VAL A 228 -0.20 -7.22 20.25
C VAL A 228 1.09 -7.18 19.42
N TYR A 229 1.21 -6.21 18.50
CA TYR A 229 2.42 -6.04 17.70
C TYR A 229 3.65 -5.70 18.56
N VAL A 230 3.54 -4.75 19.50
CA VAL A 230 4.65 -4.34 20.39
C VAL A 230 5.08 -5.51 21.30
N VAL A 231 4.14 -6.26 21.85
CA VAL A 231 4.41 -7.45 22.67
C VAL A 231 5.08 -8.53 21.85
N TYR A 232 4.59 -8.79 20.64
CA TYR A 232 5.23 -9.73 19.72
C TYR A 232 6.65 -9.32 19.36
N ALA A 233 6.86 -8.06 18.95
CA ALA A 233 8.17 -7.55 18.58
C ALA A 233 9.15 -7.68 19.75
N SER A 234 8.76 -7.24 20.95
CA SER A 234 9.60 -7.37 22.15
C SER A 234 9.88 -8.84 22.52
N TRP A 235 8.92 -9.75 22.38
CA TRP A 235 9.15 -11.18 22.57
C TRP A 235 10.15 -11.75 21.53
N VAL A 236 10.05 -11.32 20.27
CA VAL A 236 11.01 -11.68 19.23
C VAL A 236 12.41 -11.20 19.59
N PHE A 237 12.55 -9.93 19.99
CA PHE A 237 13.82 -9.34 20.40
C PHE A 237 14.44 -10.07 21.58
N ALA A 238 13.67 -10.25 22.66
CA ALA A 238 14.15 -10.93 23.87
C ALA A 238 14.56 -12.39 23.58
N GLY A 239 13.81 -13.09 22.73
CA GLY A 239 14.14 -14.45 22.32
C GLY A 239 15.43 -14.52 21.50
N ASP A 240 15.63 -13.58 20.57
CA ASP A 240 16.87 -13.51 19.79
C ASP A 240 18.06 -13.17 20.71
N GLU A 241 17.93 -12.21 21.62
CA GLU A 241 18.97 -11.88 22.62
C GLU A 241 19.34 -13.08 23.49
N TRP A 242 18.36 -13.80 24.03
CA TRP A 242 18.56 -15.01 24.84
C TRP A 242 19.33 -16.10 24.09
N HIS A 243 18.97 -16.37 22.83
CA HIS A 243 19.64 -17.37 22.01
C HIS A 243 21.09 -17.00 21.67
N ALA A 244 21.42 -15.72 21.61
CA ALA A 244 22.79 -15.27 21.38
C ALA A 244 23.65 -15.23 22.64
N ALA A 245 23.06 -14.90 23.79
CA ALA A 245 23.77 -15.04 25.07
C ALA A 245 24.24 -16.50 25.29
N GLY A 246 23.48 -17.47 24.77
CA GLY A 246 23.86 -18.89 24.76
C GLY A 246 24.86 -19.33 23.67
N ARG A 247 25.25 -18.48 22.72
CA ARG A 247 26.24 -18.80 21.66
C ARG A 247 27.26 -17.66 21.45
N PRO A 248 28.25 -17.50 22.34
CA PRO A 248 29.19 -16.38 22.31
C PRO A 248 30.17 -16.35 21.11
N ASN A 249 30.26 -17.41 20.30
CA ASN A 249 31.30 -17.58 19.26
C ASN A 249 30.82 -17.60 17.81
N LEU A 250 29.61 -17.12 17.49
CA LEU A 250 29.29 -16.83 16.09
C LEU A 250 29.90 -15.48 15.69
N GLN A 251 31.24 -15.43 15.60
CA GLN A 251 31.90 -14.35 14.87
C GLN A 251 31.33 -14.37 13.45
N PRO A 252 30.99 -13.21 12.84
CA PRO A 252 30.69 -13.18 11.42
C PRO A 252 31.91 -13.79 10.73
N ASP A 253 31.70 -14.95 10.10
CA ASP A 253 32.78 -15.70 9.49
C ASP A 253 33.46 -14.80 8.48
N ARG A 254 34.69 -14.37 8.80
CA ARG A 254 35.46 -13.46 7.96
C ARG A 254 35.68 -14.10 6.59
N ALA A 255 35.68 -15.44 6.52
CA ALA A 255 35.69 -16.20 5.27
C ALA A 255 34.38 -16.05 4.48
N ALA A 256 33.21 -16.04 5.14
CA ALA A 256 31.93 -15.79 4.46
C ALA A 256 31.84 -14.36 3.87
N TRP A 257 32.47 -13.38 4.51
CA TRP A 257 32.59 -12.02 3.95
C TRP A 257 33.56 -11.97 2.76
N GLU A 258 34.69 -12.67 2.82
CA GLU A 258 35.62 -12.77 1.69
C GLU A 258 35.01 -13.54 0.52
N ASP A 259 34.26 -14.60 0.78
CA ASP A 259 33.51 -15.36 -0.25
C ASP A 259 32.40 -14.52 -0.88
N LEU A 260 31.62 -13.78 -0.09
CA LEU A 260 30.59 -12.87 -0.60
C LEU A 260 31.21 -11.74 -1.43
N ARG A 261 32.33 -11.18 -0.95
CA ARG A 261 33.10 -10.16 -1.68
C ARG A 261 33.66 -10.73 -2.98
N ALA A 262 34.17 -11.94 -2.98
CA ALA A 262 34.66 -12.63 -4.18
C ALA A 262 33.53 -12.92 -5.17
N MET A 263 32.34 -13.35 -4.70
CA MET A 263 31.16 -13.55 -5.55
C MET A 263 30.65 -12.25 -6.17
N LEU A 264 30.61 -11.15 -5.39
CA LEU A 264 30.21 -9.83 -5.89
C LEU A 264 31.21 -9.27 -6.90
N LEU A 265 32.52 -9.45 -6.66
CA LEU A 265 33.56 -9.05 -7.60
C LEU A 265 33.55 -9.91 -8.87
N GLN A 266 33.31 -11.23 -8.78
CA GLN A 266 33.17 -12.11 -9.94
C GLN A 266 31.91 -11.82 -10.77
N ARG A 267 30.77 -11.48 -10.14
CA ARG A 267 29.55 -11.07 -10.86
C ARG A 267 29.67 -9.66 -11.46
N GLY A 268 30.43 -8.76 -10.83
CA GLY A 268 30.77 -7.45 -11.38
C GLY A 268 31.70 -7.51 -12.60
N TYR A 269 32.56 -8.54 -12.68
CA TYR A 269 33.50 -8.75 -13.80
C TYR A 269 32.90 -9.52 -14.99
N LYS A 270 31.75 -10.18 -14.81
CA LYS A 270 31.05 -10.94 -15.88
C LYS A 270 30.02 -10.11 -16.67
N ARG A 271 30.03 -8.78 -16.55
CA ARG A 271 29.32 -7.88 -17.47
C ARG A 271 30.30 -7.20 -18.41
#